data_AF-A0A3B8Z2M2-F1
#
_entry.id   AF-A0A3B8Z2M2-F1
#
_cell.length_a   1.000
_cell.length_b   1.000
_cell.length_c   1.000
_cell.angle_alpha   90.00
_cell.angle_beta   90.00
_cell.angle_gamma   90.00
#
_symmetry.space_group_name_H-M   'P 1'
#
loop_
_entity.id
_entity.type
_entity.pdbx_description
1 polymer ?
#
loop_
_entity_poly.entity_id
_entity_poly.type
_entity_poly.pdbx_seq_one_letter_code
_entity_poly.pdbx_strand_id
1 'polypeptide(L)'
;MAEEKPATDPATTEVIRHYLTSAVTEMERTLVRTAYSTIIYEINDFGLSIFDSKLNLLADSTGLPLFLGANEYGIKQTLERGKFGELEPGDIIYMNVPYWSGAHTNDGVLIAPVFHEETIVSYTVVRAHWTDLGGKDPG
;
A
#
# COMPACT_ATOMS: atom_id res chain seq x y z
N MET A 1 36.43 8.29 5.29
CA MET A 1 35.69 9.47 5.76
C MET A 1 34.36 9.43 5.04
N ALA A 2 33.24 9.30 5.76
CA ALA A 2 31.92 9.25 5.12
C ALA A 2 31.60 10.64 4.59
N GLU A 3 31.29 10.73 3.30
CA GLU A 3 30.88 11.97 2.64
C GLU A 3 29.58 12.46 3.30
N GLU A 4 29.60 13.69 3.82
CA GLU A 4 28.46 14.31 4.48
C GLU A 4 27.38 14.53 3.41
N LYS A 5 26.22 13.86 3.56
CA LYS A 5 25.11 14.04 2.61
C LYS A 5 24.70 15.52 2.60
N PRO A 6 24.62 16.18 1.44
CA PRO A 6 24.17 17.57 1.38
C PRO A 6 22.78 17.67 2.01
N ALA A 7 22.56 18.72 2.80
CA ALA A 7 21.26 19.01 3.38
C ALA A 7 20.21 19.13 2.26
N THR A 8 19.14 18.34 2.33
CA THR A 8 18.04 18.39 1.37
C THR A 8 17.35 19.74 1.42
N ASP A 9 17.17 20.36 0.25
CA ASP A 9 16.46 21.64 0.11
C ASP A 9 15.04 21.55 0.71
N PRO A 10 14.68 22.41 1.68
CA PRO A 10 13.37 22.36 2.32
C PRO A 10 12.20 22.55 1.36
N ALA A 11 12.35 23.41 0.34
CA ALA A 11 11.30 23.64 -0.65
C ALA A 11 11.05 22.37 -1.49
N THR A 12 12.12 21.75 -1.99
CA THR A 12 12.04 20.48 -2.73
C THR A 12 11.42 19.38 -1.88
N THR A 13 11.79 19.30 -0.59
CA THR A 13 11.23 18.31 0.35
C THR A 13 9.72 18.45 0.47
N GLU A 14 9.23 19.67 0.67
CA GLU A 14 7.79 19.93 0.78
C GLU A 14 7.05 19.69 -0.53
N VAL A 15 7.65 20.02 -1.68
CA VAL A 15 7.06 19.71 -2.99
C VAL A 15 6.88 18.20 -3.16
N ILE A 16 7.93 17.41 -2.91
CA ILE A 16 7.87 15.94 -3.01
C ILE A 16 6.84 15.37 -2.04
N ARG A 17 6.82 15.83 -0.78
CA ARG A 17 5.86 15.38 0.23
C ARG A 17 4.41 15.59 -0.23
N HIS A 18 4.07 16.78 -0.74
CA HIS A 18 2.71 17.06 -1.23
C HIS A 18 2.36 16.27 -2.50
N TYR A 19 3.32 16.03 -3.39
CA TYR A 19 3.09 15.18 -4.56
C TYR A 19 2.73 13.75 -4.15
N LEU A 20 3.43 13.17 -3.16
CA LEU A 20 3.13 11.83 -2.65
C LEU A 20 1.74 11.77 -1.99
N THR A 21 1.39 12.76 -1.17
CA THR A 21 0.03 12.87 -0.61
C THR A 21 -1.03 12.98 -1.71
N SER A 22 -0.78 13.79 -2.74
CA SER A 22 -1.68 13.94 -3.88
C SER A 22 -1.85 12.64 -4.67
N ALA A 23 -0.76 11.89 -4.88
CA ALA A 23 -0.80 10.61 -5.57
C ALA A 23 -1.68 9.59 -4.83
N VAL A 24 -1.55 9.50 -3.50
CA VAL A 24 -2.42 8.61 -2.70
C VAL A 24 -3.88 9.06 -2.71
N THR A 25 -4.14 10.37 -2.70
CA THR A 25 -5.51 10.90 -2.87
C THR A 25 -6.09 10.56 -4.25
N GLU A 26 -5.26 10.51 -5.29
CA GLU A 26 -5.70 10.07 -6.62
C GLU A 26 -5.96 8.56 -6.68
N MET A 27 -5.14 7.74 -6.01
CA MET A 27 -5.40 6.31 -5.82
C MET A 27 -6.76 6.11 -5.13
N GLU A 28 -7.05 6.85 -4.07
CA GLU A 28 -8.33 6.82 -3.34
C GLU A 28 -9.51 7.15 -4.24
N ARG A 29 -9.45 8.30 -4.93
CA ARG A 29 -10.52 8.71 -5.85
C ARG A 29 -10.74 7.70 -6.96
N THR A 30 -9.68 7.05 -7.43
CA THR A 30 -9.77 6.03 -8.47
C THR A 30 -10.44 4.77 -7.95
N LEU A 31 -10.03 4.27 -6.77
CA LEU A 31 -10.64 3.11 -6.14
C LEU A 31 -12.14 3.34 -5.87
N VAL A 32 -12.49 4.44 -5.19
CA VAL A 32 -13.88 4.77 -4.85
C VAL A 32 -14.76 4.89 -6.09
N ARG A 33 -14.27 5.58 -7.14
CA ARG A 33 -15.06 5.82 -8.36
C ARG A 33 -15.25 4.56 -9.22
N THR A 34 -14.37 3.57 -9.09
CA THR A 34 -14.41 2.34 -9.89
C THR A 34 -14.97 1.14 -9.11
N ALA A 35 -15.16 1.28 -7.80
CA ALA A 35 -15.70 0.22 -6.97
C ALA A 35 -17.20 -0.01 -7.21
N TYR A 36 -17.57 -1.29 -7.31
CA TYR A 36 -18.96 -1.73 -7.26
C TYR A 36 -19.48 -1.93 -5.82
N SER A 37 -18.58 -2.17 -4.87
CA SER A 37 -18.94 -2.50 -3.48
C SER A 37 -19.26 -1.24 -2.67
N THR A 38 -20.45 -1.19 -2.05
CA THR A 38 -20.84 -0.14 -1.09
C THR A 38 -19.85 -0.04 0.07
N ILE A 39 -19.24 -1.17 0.47
CA ILE A 39 -18.20 -1.22 1.50
C ILE A 39 -17.00 -0.35 1.12
N ILE A 40 -16.69 -0.25 -0.17
CA ILE A 40 -15.58 0.55 -0.66
C ILE A 40 -16.01 1.98 -0.96
N TYR A 41 -17.07 2.20 -1.76
CA TYR A 41 -17.37 3.57 -2.23
C TYR A 41 -18.18 4.42 -1.24
N GLU A 42 -18.87 3.80 -0.27
CA GLU A 42 -19.72 4.50 0.70
C GLU A 42 -19.18 4.38 2.13
N ILE A 43 -18.72 3.18 2.53
CA ILE A 43 -18.19 2.93 3.88
C ILE A 43 -16.69 3.28 3.99
N ASN A 44 -15.97 3.29 2.86
CA ASN A 44 -14.53 3.52 2.79
C ASN A 44 -13.69 2.53 3.60
N ASP A 45 -14.08 1.24 3.59
CA ASP A 45 -13.33 0.15 4.22
C ASP A 45 -12.16 -0.30 3.33
N PHE A 46 -11.17 0.59 3.20
CA PHE A 46 -9.94 0.39 2.47
C PHE A 46 -8.80 1.19 3.10
N GLY A 47 -7.56 0.86 2.75
CA GLY A 47 -6.36 1.61 3.15
C GLY A 47 -5.32 1.61 2.04
N LEU A 48 -4.88 2.79 1.61
CA LEU A 48 -3.96 2.97 0.48
C LEU A 48 -2.70 3.68 0.93
N SER A 49 -1.55 3.10 0.61
CA SER A 49 -0.27 3.59 1.14
C SER A 49 0.82 3.55 0.06
N ILE A 50 1.76 4.49 0.14
CA ILE A 50 3.02 4.47 -0.62
C ILE A 50 4.18 4.33 0.37
N PHE A 51 5.08 3.41 0.09
CA PHE A 51 6.28 3.13 0.89
C PHE A 51 7.55 3.39 0.07
N ASP A 52 8.66 3.69 0.74
CA ASP A 52 9.98 3.66 0.11
C ASP A 52 10.48 2.22 -0.11
N SER A 53 11.63 2.07 -0.76
CA SER A 53 12.27 0.76 -0.99
C SER A 53 12.67 0.02 0.28
N LYS A 54 12.67 0.68 1.44
CA LYS A 54 12.94 0.11 2.77
C LYS A 54 11.67 -0.13 3.58
N LEU A 55 10.49 0.02 2.96
CA LEU A 55 9.18 -0.18 3.57
C LEU A 55 8.85 0.83 4.68
N ASN A 56 9.42 2.04 4.61
CA ASN A 56 8.98 3.17 5.43
C ASN A 56 7.81 3.88 4.74
N LEU A 57 6.78 4.23 5.51
CA LEU A 57 5.60 4.91 4.99
C LEU A 57 5.96 6.33 4.52
N LEU A 58 5.60 6.64 3.27
CA LEU A 58 5.81 7.95 2.66
C LEU A 58 4.52 8.78 2.58
N ALA A 59 3.40 8.14 2.24
CA ALA A 59 2.08 8.76 2.18
C ALA A 59 0.97 7.71 2.35
N ASP A 60 -0.19 8.15 2.82
CA ASP A 60 -1.35 7.29 3.12
C ASP A 60 -2.66 8.04 2.85
N SER A 61 -3.72 7.32 2.49
CA SER A 61 -5.06 7.88 2.23
C SER A 61 -5.88 7.98 3.51
N THR A 62 -6.86 8.87 3.53
CA THR A 62 -7.87 8.93 4.60
C THR A 62 -8.90 7.80 4.44
N GLY A 63 -8.51 6.57 4.78
CA GLY A 63 -9.41 5.43 4.96
C GLY A 63 -9.80 5.21 6.43
N LEU A 64 -10.09 3.96 6.81
CA LEU A 64 -10.27 3.62 8.22
C LEU A 64 -8.95 3.83 8.99
N PRO A 65 -8.94 4.55 10.14
CA PRO A 65 -7.73 4.75 10.95
C PRO A 65 -7.06 3.46 11.40
N LEU A 66 -7.82 2.36 11.47
CA LEU A 66 -7.33 1.03 11.80
C LEU A 66 -6.25 0.53 10.82
N PHE A 67 -6.28 0.98 9.57
CA PHE A 67 -5.32 0.55 8.55
C PHE A 67 -3.99 1.29 8.64
N LEU A 68 -3.94 2.40 9.37
CA LEU A 68 -2.71 3.09 9.68
C LEU A 68 -1.82 2.17 10.53
N GLY A 69 -0.68 1.74 9.98
CA GLY A 69 0.21 0.75 10.58
C GLY A 69 -0.09 -0.70 10.21
N ALA A 70 -1.36 -1.07 9.95
CA ALA A 70 -1.69 -2.41 9.47
C ALA A 70 -1.13 -2.67 8.06
N ASN A 71 -1.14 -1.66 7.18
CA ASN A 71 -0.50 -1.76 5.85
C ASN A 71 1.03 -1.87 5.96
N GLU A 72 1.64 -1.11 6.88
CA GLU A 72 3.10 -1.18 7.12
C GLU A 72 3.51 -2.56 7.64
N TYR A 73 2.78 -3.10 8.61
CA TYR A 73 2.98 -4.46 9.09
C TYR A 73 2.75 -5.49 7.97
N GLY A 74 1.68 -5.32 7.21
CA GLY A 74 1.26 -6.20 6.11
C GLY A 74 2.31 -6.34 5.02
N ILE A 75 2.81 -5.23 4.48
CA ILE A 75 3.84 -5.28 3.42
C ILE A 75 5.14 -5.91 3.94
N LYS A 76 5.57 -5.55 5.16
CA LYS A 76 6.77 -6.13 5.80
C LYS A 76 6.66 -7.64 5.94
N GLN A 77 5.57 -8.13 6.53
CA GLN A 77 5.34 -9.58 6.69
C GLN A 77 5.21 -10.30 5.35
N THR A 78 4.54 -9.68 4.37
CA THR A 78 4.35 -10.28 3.04
C THR A 78 5.69 -10.47 2.33
N LEU A 79 6.52 -9.43 2.27
CA LEU A 79 7.81 -9.50 1.58
C LEU A 79 8.86 -10.33 2.35
N GLU A 80 8.80 -10.36 3.68
CA GLU A 80 9.70 -11.18 4.51
C GLU A 80 9.40 -12.69 4.39
N ARG A 81 8.12 -13.07 4.36
CA ARG A 81 7.69 -14.48 4.43
C ARG A 81 7.30 -15.07 3.08
N GLY A 82 6.96 -14.21 2.12
CA GLY A 82 6.64 -14.62 0.77
C GLY A 82 7.85 -15.20 0.04
N LYS A 83 7.58 -16.05 -0.95
CA LYS A 83 8.59 -16.67 -1.80
C LYS A 83 8.39 -16.24 -3.24
N PHE A 84 8.50 -14.93 -3.49
CA PHE A 84 8.15 -14.33 -4.77
C PHE A 84 9.29 -14.40 -5.80
N GLY A 85 10.53 -14.69 -5.39
CA GLY A 85 11.70 -14.58 -6.26
C GLY A 85 12.08 -13.12 -6.49
N GLU A 86 12.72 -12.83 -7.62
CA GLU A 86 12.94 -11.46 -8.08
C GLU A 86 11.63 -10.93 -8.68
N LEU A 87 11.21 -9.74 -8.24
CA LEU A 87 10.04 -9.07 -8.80
C LEU A 87 10.43 -8.32 -10.06
N GLU A 88 9.55 -8.32 -11.05
CA GLU A 88 9.72 -7.62 -12.33
C GLU A 88 8.72 -6.45 -12.47
N PRO A 89 9.01 -5.46 -13.33
CA PRO A 89 8.06 -4.39 -13.63
C PRO A 89 6.72 -4.93 -14.12
N GLY A 90 5.64 -4.56 -13.42
CA GLY A 90 4.28 -4.99 -13.72
C GLY A 90 3.74 -6.10 -12.82
N ASP A 91 4.59 -6.72 -12.01
CA ASP A 91 4.16 -7.71 -11.02
C ASP A 91 3.24 -7.08 -9.95
N ILE A 92 2.28 -7.86 -9.49
CA ILE A 92 1.39 -7.53 -8.38
C ILE A 92 1.35 -8.70 -7.41
N ILE A 93 1.70 -8.45 -6.15
CA ILE A 93 1.56 -9.44 -5.07
C ILE A 93 0.17 -9.27 -4.46
N TYR A 94 -0.55 -10.38 -4.30
CA TYR A 94 -1.76 -10.45 -3.50
C TYR A 94 -1.51 -11.21 -2.20
N MET A 95 -1.95 -10.65 -1.08
CA MET A 95 -1.87 -11.25 0.24
C MET A 95 -3.22 -11.10 0.97
N ASN A 96 -3.73 -12.23 1.48
CA ASN A 96 -4.92 -12.28 2.33
C ASN A 96 -4.71 -13.17 3.57
N VAL A 97 -3.45 -13.43 3.95
CA VAL A 97 -3.15 -14.23 5.15
C VAL A 97 -3.45 -13.36 6.38
N PRO A 98 -4.47 -13.67 7.20
CA PRO A 98 -4.94 -12.77 8.27
C PRO A 98 -3.86 -12.46 9.30
N TYR A 99 -3.01 -13.44 9.60
CA TYR A 99 -1.88 -13.28 10.53
C TYR A 99 -0.79 -12.33 10.03
N TRP A 100 -0.78 -12.01 8.73
CA TRP A 100 0.19 -11.13 8.10
C TRP A 100 -0.42 -9.76 7.81
N SER A 101 -1.71 -9.69 7.45
CA SER A 101 -2.39 -8.42 7.14
C SER A 101 -2.61 -7.53 8.36
N GLY A 102 -2.54 -8.08 9.59
CA GLY A 102 -2.93 -7.34 10.79
C GLY A 102 -4.45 -7.10 10.86
N ALA A 103 -5.22 -7.87 10.09
CA ALA A 103 -6.68 -7.83 10.03
C ALA A 103 -7.23 -9.23 9.73
N HIS A 104 -8.48 -9.34 9.25
CA HIS A 104 -9.07 -10.62 8.85
C HIS A 104 -8.84 -10.91 7.35
N THR A 105 -9.14 -12.14 6.94
CA THR A 105 -8.90 -12.64 5.57
C THR A 105 -9.58 -11.80 4.49
N ASN A 106 -10.74 -11.21 4.79
CA ASN A 106 -11.51 -10.38 3.85
C ASN A 106 -10.79 -9.07 3.47
N ASP A 107 -9.77 -8.66 4.22
CA ASP A 107 -8.97 -7.48 3.90
C ASP A 107 -7.79 -7.87 3.03
N GLY A 108 -8.07 -8.06 1.75
CA GLY A 108 -7.06 -8.37 0.75
C GLY A 108 -6.11 -7.19 0.54
N VAL A 109 -4.82 -7.47 0.46
CA VAL A 109 -3.76 -6.50 0.23
C VAL A 109 -3.08 -6.79 -1.10
N LEU A 110 -3.12 -5.81 -2.01
CA LEU A 110 -2.35 -5.78 -3.25
C LEU A 110 -1.11 -4.91 -3.05
N ILE A 111 0.05 -5.41 -3.45
CA ILE A 111 1.33 -4.72 -3.33
C ILE A 111 1.96 -4.70 -4.71
N ALA A 112 2.26 -3.50 -5.22
CA ALA A 112 2.95 -3.31 -6.49
C ALA A 112 4.33 -2.66 -6.24
N PRO A 113 5.44 -3.30 -6.64
CA PRO A 113 6.75 -2.64 -6.70
C PRO A 113 6.75 -1.55 -7.78
N VAL A 114 7.33 -0.40 -7.44
CA VAL A 114 7.55 0.72 -8.37
C VAL A 114 9.02 0.73 -8.75
N PHE A 115 9.27 0.63 -10.05
CA PHE A 115 10.61 0.60 -10.60
C PHE A 115 11.02 1.97 -11.14
N HIS A 116 12.29 2.30 -10.95
CA HIS A 116 13.00 3.29 -11.75
C HIS A 116 14.19 2.56 -12.38
N GLU A 117 14.23 2.53 -13.71
CA GLU A 117 15.12 1.63 -14.45
C GLU A 117 14.89 0.17 -14.02
N GLU A 118 15.90 -0.51 -13.50
CA GLU A 118 15.83 -1.90 -13.03
C GLU A 118 15.79 -2.02 -11.50
N THR A 119 15.61 -0.90 -10.78
CA THR A 119 15.63 -0.88 -9.32
C THR A 119 14.27 -0.54 -8.74
N ILE A 120 13.84 -1.32 -7.75
CA ILE A 120 12.65 -0.98 -6.94
C ILE A 120 12.97 0.24 -6.08
N VAL A 121 12.26 1.34 -6.32
CA VAL A 121 12.42 2.60 -5.58
C VAL A 121 11.30 2.84 -4.56
N SER A 122 10.16 2.17 -4.73
CA SER A 122 8.97 2.34 -3.89
C SER A 122 8.05 1.13 -4.00
N TYR A 123 7.07 1.04 -3.10
CA TYR A 123 5.96 0.11 -3.21
C TYR A 123 4.64 0.87 -3.02
N THR A 124 3.64 0.57 -3.84
CA THR A 124 2.27 1.03 -3.62
C THR A 124 1.42 -0.12 -3.09
N VAL A 125 0.56 0.19 -2.12
CA VAL A 125 -0.30 -0.79 -1.46
C VAL A 125 -1.76 -0.38 -1.57
N VAL A 126 -2.60 -1.34 -1.94
CA VAL A 126 -4.06 -1.23 -1.91
C VAL A 126 -4.59 -2.32 -1.01
N ARG A 127 -5.14 -1.95 0.14
CA ARG A 127 -5.99 -2.82 0.95
C ARG A 127 -7.45 -2.49 0.69
N ALA A 128 -8.28 -3.49 0.46
CA ALA A 128 -9.71 -3.31 0.32
C ALA A 128 -10.45 -4.49 0.97
N HIS A 129 -11.58 -4.20 1.60
CA HIS A 129 -12.46 -5.22 2.16
C HIS A 129 -13.29 -5.92 1.08
N TRP A 130 -13.30 -7.25 1.11
CA TRP A 130 -14.06 -8.09 0.19
C TRP A 130 -15.20 -8.76 0.95
N THR A 131 -16.44 -8.58 0.46
CA THR A 131 -17.64 -9.06 1.15
C THR A 131 -17.70 -10.57 1.31
N ASP A 132 -17.02 -11.34 0.46
CA ASP A 132 -17.05 -12.80 0.50
C ASP A 132 -15.81 -13.33 -0.22
N LEU A 133 -15.19 -14.37 0.35
CA LEU A 133 -14.03 -15.07 -0.23
C LEU A 133 -14.28 -16.59 -0.41
N GLY A 134 -15.54 -17.03 -0.36
CA GLY A 134 -15.95 -18.43 -0.48
C GLY A 134 -15.79 -19.20 0.83
N GLY A 135 -16.05 -18.54 1.98
CA GLY A 135 -16.03 -19.16 3.29
C GLY A 135 -17.10 -20.26 3.47
N LYS A 136 -17.07 -20.95 4.62
CA LYS A 136 -18.07 -21.97 4.97
C LYS A 136 -19.49 -21.39 4.93
N ASP A 137 -19.63 -20.21 5.51
CA ASP A 137 -20.88 -19.46 5.59
C ASP A 137 -20.68 -18.19 4.73
N PRO A 138 -21.73 -17.70 4.05
CA PRO A 138 -21.62 -16.54 3.16
C PRO A 138 -21.31 -15.25 3.94
N GLY A 139 -20.43 -14.43 3.38
CA GLY A 139 -19.90 -13.19 3.99
C GLY A 139 -18.39 -13.20 4.26
#